data_AF-A0A3D5UW03-F1
#
_entry.id   AF-A0A3D5UW03-F1
#
_cell.length_a   1.000
_cell.length_b   1.000
_cell.length_c   1.000
_cell.angle_alpha   90.00
_cell.angle_beta   90.00
_cell.angle_gamma   90.00
#
_symmetry.space_group_name_H-M   'P 1'
#
loop_
_entity.id
_entity.type
_entity.pdbx_description
1 polymer ?
#
loop_
_entity_poly.entity_id
_entity_poly.type
_entity_poly.pdbx_seq_one_letter_code
_entity_poly.pdbx_strand_id
1 'polypeptide(L)'
;DEIGIDHFATRSDGLSVAQKSGLLRRNFQGYTDDTAEVLIGLGASSISRFPQGYAQNAPATGAHTGAIREGRFSTSRGHVFSAEDKLRGR
;
A
#
# COMPACT_ATOMS: atom_id res chain seq x y z
N ASP A 1 -2.32 5.30 22.80
CA ASP A 1 -2.65 3.88 22.65
C ASP A 1 -1.56 3.21 21.83
N GLU A 2 -1.23 1.97 22.17
CA GLU A 2 -0.34 1.14 21.36
C GLU A 2 -1.15 0.65 20.16
N ILE A 3 -0.80 1.09 18.95
CA ILE A 3 -1.55 0.77 17.72
C ILE A 3 -1.08 -0.57 17.16
N GLY A 4 0.22 -0.82 17.21
CA GLY A 4 0.87 -2.06 16.81
C GLY A 4 2.37 -1.88 16.68
N ILE A 5 3.01 -2.70 15.86
CA ILE A 5 4.47 -2.76 15.73
C ILE A 5 5.03 -1.36 15.45
N ASP A 6 5.84 -0.86 16.38
CA ASP A 6 6.53 0.43 16.32
C ASP A 6 5.61 1.64 16.10
N HIS A 7 4.33 1.58 16.51
CA HIS A 7 3.36 2.67 16.31
C HIS A 7 2.52 2.98 17.55
N PHE A 8 2.55 4.25 17.97
CA PHE A 8 1.76 4.79 19.08
C PHE A 8 1.01 6.04 18.62
N ALA A 9 -0.20 6.22 19.11
CA ALA A 9 -1.02 7.39 18.76
C ALA A 9 -1.74 7.98 19.99
N THR A 10 -2.14 9.25 19.91
CA THR A 10 -2.94 9.88 20.98
C THR A 10 -4.34 9.27 21.03
N ARG A 11 -5.06 9.37 22.15
CA ARG A 11 -6.38 8.72 22.31
C ARG A 11 -7.44 9.23 21.33
N SER A 12 -7.31 10.48 20.89
CA SER A 12 -8.18 11.14 19.91
C SER A 12 -7.72 10.97 18.47
N ASP A 13 -6.59 10.33 18.23
CA ASP A 13 -6.05 10.08 16.90
C ASP A 13 -6.94 9.10 16.12
N GLY A 14 -7.04 9.31 14.81
CA GLY A 14 -7.81 8.44 13.90
C GLY A 14 -7.37 6.99 13.96
N LEU A 15 -6.07 6.71 14.12
CA LEU A 15 -5.56 5.35 14.28
C LEU A 15 -6.05 4.69 15.57
N SER A 16 -6.09 5.42 16.68
CA SER A 16 -6.61 4.92 17.96
C SER A 16 -8.11 4.62 17.89
N VAL A 17 -8.87 5.46 17.17
CA VAL A 17 -10.31 5.26 16.96
C VAL A 17 -10.57 4.08 16.03
N ALA A 18 -9.82 3.97 14.92
CA ALA A 18 -9.91 2.87 13.97
C ALA A 18 -9.53 1.54 14.62
N GLN A 19 -8.52 1.52 15.51
CA GLN A 19 -8.13 0.33 16.25
C GLN A 19 -9.27 -0.17 17.14
N LYS A 20 -9.89 0.71 17.93
CA LYS A 20 -10.99 0.36 18.84
C LYS A 20 -12.26 -0.08 18.12
N SER A 21 -12.50 0.45 16.93
CA SER A 21 -13.64 0.10 16.08
C SER A 21 -13.39 -1.11 15.17
N GLY A 22 -12.18 -1.69 15.17
CA GLY A 22 -11.82 -2.81 14.30
C GLY A 22 -11.66 -2.43 12.82
N LEU A 23 -11.56 -1.13 12.52
CA LEU A 23 -11.40 -0.59 11.16
C LEU A 23 -9.95 -0.23 10.83
N LEU A 24 -9.01 -0.42 11.76
CA LEU A 24 -7.59 -0.17 11.52
C LEU A 24 -7.05 -1.07 10.40
N ARG A 25 -6.41 -0.46 9.42
CA ARG A 25 -5.78 -1.15 8.28
C ARG A 25 -4.27 -0.96 8.34
N ARG A 26 -3.55 -1.71 7.51
CA ARG A 26 -2.10 -1.57 7.32
C ARG A 26 -1.74 -1.70 5.86
N ASN A 27 -0.93 -0.77 5.36
CA ASN A 27 -0.36 -0.81 4.01
C ASN A 27 1.18 -0.76 4.07
N PHE A 28 1.85 -0.54 2.94
CA PHE A 28 3.32 -0.50 2.87
C PHE A 28 3.95 0.68 3.62
N GLN A 29 3.19 1.73 3.95
CA GLN A 29 3.67 2.90 4.69
C GLN A 29 3.45 2.76 6.21
N GLY A 30 2.60 1.84 6.65
CA GLY A 30 2.33 1.63 8.08
C GLY A 30 0.84 1.39 8.36
N TYR A 31 0.46 1.63 9.62
CA TYR A 31 -0.94 1.62 10.05
C TYR A 31 -1.68 2.82 9.47
N THR A 32 -2.93 2.62 9.10
CA THR A 32 -3.75 3.66 8.49
C THR A 32 -5.23 3.42 8.81
N ASP A 33 -5.97 4.51 8.93
CA ASP A 33 -7.43 4.56 8.98
C ASP A 33 -8.05 4.88 7.61
N ASP A 34 -7.24 4.98 6.55
CA ASP A 34 -7.68 5.20 5.17
C ASP A 34 -8.44 3.97 4.64
N THR A 35 -9.62 4.21 4.07
CA THR A 35 -10.53 3.20 3.53
C THR A 35 -10.42 3.01 2.02
N ALA A 36 -9.49 3.68 1.34
CA ALA A 36 -9.32 3.57 -0.10
C ALA A 36 -9.01 2.12 -0.54
N GLU A 37 -9.78 1.62 -1.51
CA GLU A 37 -9.56 0.28 -2.09
C GLU A 37 -8.33 0.24 -3.02
N VAL A 38 -7.93 1.41 -3.53
CA VAL A 38 -6.81 1.58 -4.46
C VAL A 38 -5.79 2.54 -3.86
N LEU A 39 -4.53 2.10 -3.85
CA LEU A 39 -3.38 2.93 -3.55
C LEU A 39 -2.48 2.97 -4.79
N ILE A 40 -2.23 4.16 -5.31
CA ILE A 40 -1.35 4.36 -6.47
C ILE A 40 -0.01 4.89 -5.97
N GLY A 41 1.03 4.06 -6.04
CA GLY A 41 2.40 4.47 -5.79
C GLY A 41 2.97 5.23 -7.00
N LEU A 42 3.54 6.41 -6.74
CA LEU A 42 4.25 7.21 -7.74
C LEU A 42 5.75 7.19 -7.49
N GLY A 43 6.54 7.18 -8.58
CA GLY A 43 8.00 7.19 -8.53
C GLY A 43 8.65 5.80 -8.59
N ALA A 44 9.98 5.80 -8.53
CA ALA A 44 10.76 4.57 -8.51
C ALA A 44 10.48 3.78 -7.23
N SER A 45 10.52 2.44 -7.33
CA SER A 45 10.28 1.47 -6.24
C SER A 45 8.88 1.42 -5.63
N SER A 46 8.02 2.40 -5.94
CA SER A 46 6.70 2.52 -5.33
C SER A 46 5.83 1.29 -5.61
N ILE A 47 5.06 0.87 -4.60
CA ILE A 47 4.12 -0.24 -4.70
C ILE A 47 2.70 0.31 -4.68
N SER A 48 1.92 -0.08 -5.69
CA SER A 48 0.49 0.17 -5.77
C SER A 48 -0.28 -1.07 -5.29
N ARG A 49 -1.43 -0.85 -4.65
CA ARG A 49 -2.40 -1.90 -4.30
C ARG A 49 -3.70 -1.63 -5.05
N PHE A 50 -4.21 -2.67 -5.70
CA PHE A 50 -5.50 -2.68 -6.36
C PHE A 50 -6.34 -3.87 -5.86
N PRO A 51 -7.67 -3.89 -6.09
CA PRO A 51 -8.52 -5.04 -5.77
C PRO A 51 -8.04 -6.36 -6.39
N GLN A 52 -7.39 -6.29 -7.56
CA GLN A 52 -6.86 -7.44 -8.27
C GLN A 52 -5.45 -7.86 -7.85
N GLY A 53 -4.70 -7.04 -7.09
CA GLY A 53 -3.32 -7.38 -6.77
C GLY A 53 -2.39 -6.20 -6.51
N TYR A 54 -1.09 -6.49 -6.53
CA TYR A 54 -0.01 -5.52 -6.36
C TYR A 54 0.72 -5.25 -7.67
N ALA A 55 1.22 -4.03 -7.81
CA ALA A 55 2.13 -3.64 -8.88
C ALA A 55 3.26 -2.79 -8.30
N GLN A 56 4.50 -3.06 -8.71
CA GLN A 56 5.67 -2.31 -8.27
C GLN A 56 6.39 -1.67 -9.46
N ASN A 57 6.66 -0.37 -9.34
CA ASN A 57 7.50 0.35 -10.29
C ASN A 57 8.97 -0.08 -10.16
N ALA A 58 9.71 0.00 -11.26
CA ALA A 58 11.14 -0.29 -11.30
C ALA A 58 11.88 0.38 -10.12
N PRO A 59 12.61 -0.39 -9.29
CA PRO A 59 13.33 0.17 -8.14
C PRO A 59 14.47 1.10 -8.55
N ALA A 60 15.16 0.77 -9.64
CA ALA A 60 16.23 1.60 -10.17
C ALA A 60 15.64 2.87 -10.80
N THR A 61 16.01 4.03 -10.26
CA THR A 61 15.54 5.35 -10.73
C THR A 61 15.77 5.58 -12.23
N GLY A 62 16.90 5.10 -12.76
CA GLY A 62 17.21 5.19 -14.20
C GLY A 62 16.22 4.39 -15.06
N ALA A 63 15.92 3.15 -14.67
CA ALA A 63 14.96 2.31 -15.37
C ALA A 63 13.54 2.89 -15.30
N HIS A 64 13.15 3.41 -14.13
CA HIS A 64 11.86 4.09 -13.95
C HIS A 64 11.73 5.30 -14.86
N THR A 65 12.69 6.22 -14.77
CA THR A 65 12.69 7.46 -15.55
C THR A 65 12.72 7.20 -17.06
N GLY A 66 13.51 6.21 -17.49
CA GLY A 66 13.58 5.79 -18.89
C GLY A 66 12.22 5.35 -19.43
N ALA A 67 11.55 4.42 -18.75
CA ALA A 67 10.24 3.92 -19.16
C ALA A 67 9.19 5.05 -19.26
N ILE A 68 9.14 5.94 -18.26
CA ILE A 68 8.20 7.06 -18.26
C ILE A 68 8.47 8.04 -19.40
N ARG A 69 9.74 8.37 -19.68
CA ARG A 69 10.12 9.25 -20.80
C ARG A 69 9.75 8.68 -22.17
N GLU A 70 9.69 7.36 -22.28
CA GLU A 70 9.23 6.66 -23.48
C GLU A 70 7.70 6.52 -23.55
N GLY A 71 6.95 7.08 -22.59
CA GLY A 71 5.50 6.97 -22.53
C GLY A 71 5.00 5.58 -22.13
N ARG A 72 5.84 4.76 -21.47
CA ARG A 72 5.51 3.40 -21.03
C ARG A 72 5.36 3.34 -19.51
N PHE A 73 4.58 2.39 -19.02
CA PHE A 73 4.53 2.13 -17.57
C PHE A 73 5.88 1.59 -17.07
N SER A 74 6.27 2.02 -15.87
CA SER A 74 7.49 1.55 -15.20
C SER A 74 7.27 0.28 -14.36
N THR A 75 6.09 -0.33 -14.40
CA THR A 75 5.80 -1.53 -13.62
C THR A 75 6.76 -2.66 -13.98
N SER A 76 7.59 -3.07 -13.04
CA SER A 76 8.60 -4.13 -13.24
C SER A 76 8.15 -5.49 -12.71
N ARG A 77 7.29 -5.50 -11.68
CA ARG A 77 6.77 -6.72 -11.04
C ARG A 77 5.36 -6.50 -10.52
N GLY A 78 4.60 -7.57 -10.38
CA GLY A 78 3.28 -7.54 -9.78
C GLY A 78 2.85 -8.92 -9.30
N HIS A 79 1.79 -8.95 -8.50
CA HIS A 79 1.15 -10.18 -8.02
C HIS A 79 -0.35 -10.05 -8.19
N VAL A 80 -0.97 -10.96 -8.94
CA VAL A 80 -2.43 -11.01 -9.08
C VAL A 80 -2.98 -11.88 -7.97
N PHE A 81 -3.96 -11.35 -7.23
CA PHE A 81 -4.57 -12.08 -6.13
C PHE A 81 -5.36 -13.29 -6.61
N SER A 82 -5.03 -14.44 -6.03
CA SER A 82 -5.87 -15.62 -6.03
C SER A 82 -7.10 -15.43 -5.14
N ALA A 83 -8.06 -16.35 -5.21
CA ALA A 83 -9.19 -16.37 -4.28
C ALA A 83 -8.73 -16.52 -2.82
N GLU A 84 -7.66 -17.29 -2.59
CA GLU A 84 -7.08 -17.52 -1.27
C GLU A 84 -6.40 -16.27 -0.72
N ASP A 85 -5.71 -15.50 -1.58
CA ASP A 85 -5.13 -14.20 -1.21
C ASP A 85 -6.22 -13.22 -0.76
N LYS A 86 -7.35 -13.18 -1.47
CA LYS A 86 -8.49 -12.33 -1.11
C LYS A 86 -9.13 -12.76 0.21
N LEU A 87 -9.25 -14.07 0.45
CA LEU A 87 -9.80 -14.60 1.70
C LEU A 87 -8.90 -14.27 2.91
N ARG A 88 -7.57 -14.29 2.71
CA ARG A 88 -6.58 -13.99 3.76
C ARG A 88 -6.28 -12.50 3.91
N GLY A 89 -6.59 -11.70 2.90
CA GLY A 89 -6.41 -10.26 2.92
C GLY A 89 -7.36 -9.59 3.91
N ARG A 90 -6.82 -8.93 4.93
CA ARG A 90 -7.53 -7.93 5.74
C ARG A 90 -7.28 -6.52 5.17
#